data_AF-A0A1I2DZQ2-F1
#
_entry.id   AF-A0A1I2DZQ2-F1
#
_cell.length_a   1.000
_cell.length_b   1.000
_cell.length_c   1.000
_cell.angle_alpha   90.00
_cell.angle_beta   90.00
_cell.angle_gamma   90.00
#
_symmetry.space_group_name_H-M   'P 1'
#
loop_
_entity.id
_entity.type
_entity.pdbx_description
1 polymer ?
#
loop_
_entity_poly.entity_id
_entity_poly.type
_entity_poly.pdbx_seq_one_letter_code
_entity_poly.pdbx_strand_id
1 'polypeptide(L)'
;MIMSKSVAEKLNKGISPQQFIDGMEKNKEAFQDWYNQFAWTDESDREYFESLNNRDDLRVLILMAEWCGDVIRNIPVVFRALENSGVPTEVLIMEEHLDTMEQFLTMGGRAVPIVIIADTGGHVLGQWGPRPKHVQEAMTAFKLENPDREAADYQEKLGLVRQEMGRRYGEGTGYQSVIVKELRDLLESF
;
A
#
# COMPACT_ATOMS: atom_id res chain seq x y z
N MET A 1 -20.78 0.40 16.79
CA MET A 1 -20.86 0.11 15.34
C MET A 1 -19.62 0.72 14.71
N ILE A 2 -18.69 -0.10 14.22
CA ILE A 2 -17.68 0.40 13.27
C ILE A 2 -18.49 0.61 11.99
N MET A 3 -18.72 1.87 11.60
CA MET A 3 -19.33 2.14 10.30
C MET A 3 -18.37 1.60 9.23
N SER A 4 -18.88 0.78 8.31
CA SER A 4 -18.13 0.37 7.14
C SER A 4 -17.68 1.61 6.37
N LYS A 5 -16.39 1.74 6.09
CA LYS A 5 -15.87 2.86 5.31
C LYS A 5 -16.44 2.82 3.90
N SER A 6 -16.60 3.98 3.28
CA SER A 6 -16.99 4.09 1.89
C SER A 6 -16.07 5.07 1.16
N VAL A 7 -15.76 4.74 -0.09
CA VAL A 7 -14.98 5.55 -1.03
C VAL A 7 -15.81 5.88 -2.29
N ALA A 8 -17.15 5.80 -2.20
CA ALA A 8 -18.06 6.04 -3.33
C ALA A 8 -17.79 7.39 -4.03
N GLU A 9 -17.56 8.45 -3.25
CA GLU A 9 -17.27 9.78 -3.78
C GLU A 9 -15.88 9.92 -4.43
N LYS A 10 -15.01 8.93 -4.24
CA LYS A 10 -13.64 8.90 -4.75
C LYS A 10 -13.47 8.02 -5.98
N LEU A 11 -14.49 7.22 -6.33
CA LEU A 11 -14.47 6.43 -7.55
C LEU A 11 -14.28 7.32 -8.78
N ASN A 12 -13.29 6.98 -9.60
CA ASN A 12 -12.92 7.73 -10.81
C ASN A 12 -12.44 9.17 -10.52
N LYS A 13 -11.93 9.41 -9.31
CA LYS A 13 -11.31 10.70 -8.95
C LYS A 13 -9.79 10.62 -8.90
N GLY A 14 -9.22 9.43 -9.02
CA GLY A 14 -7.78 9.24 -9.11
C GLY A 14 -7.25 9.30 -10.53
N ILE A 15 -5.94 9.14 -10.64
CA ILE A 15 -5.20 8.97 -11.90
C ILE A 15 -4.81 7.50 -12.08
N SER A 16 -4.49 7.08 -13.30
CA SER A 16 -4.01 5.71 -13.53
C SER A 16 -2.60 5.49 -12.92
N PRO A 17 -2.21 4.24 -12.62
CA PRO A 17 -0.84 3.91 -12.22
C PRO A 17 0.22 4.46 -13.17
N GLN A 18 -0.02 4.39 -14.48
CA GLN A 18 0.91 4.93 -15.48
C GLN A 18 0.98 6.47 -15.43
N GLN A 19 -0.16 7.16 -15.30
CA GLN A 19 -0.17 8.61 -15.13
C GLN A 19 0.57 9.04 -13.86
N PHE A 20 0.46 8.27 -12.78
CA PHE A 20 1.25 8.52 -11.57
C PHE A 20 2.75 8.40 -11.86
N ILE A 21 3.21 7.28 -12.42
CA ILE A 21 4.63 7.05 -12.74
C ILE A 21 5.17 8.16 -13.67
N ASP A 22 4.40 8.53 -14.69
CA ASP A 22 4.78 9.56 -15.64
C ASP A 22 4.89 10.94 -14.98
N GLY A 23 3.95 11.25 -14.07
CA GLY A 23 3.88 12.51 -13.32
C GLY A 23 4.78 12.61 -12.09
N MET A 24 5.50 11.56 -11.69
CA MET A 24 6.40 11.63 -10.53
C MET A 24 7.51 12.68 -10.75
N GLU A 25 7.64 13.61 -9.81
CA GLU A 25 8.71 14.61 -9.75
C GLU A 25 9.83 14.17 -8.80
N LYS A 26 9.52 13.31 -7.82
CA LYS A 26 10.47 12.83 -6.81
C LYS A 26 10.58 11.32 -6.82
N ASN A 27 11.79 10.80 -6.60
CA ASN A 27 12.07 9.37 -6.43
C ASN A 27 11.63 8.47 -7.62
N LYS A 28 11.36 9.04 -8.80
CA LYS A 28 10.88 8.30 -9.98
C LYS A 28 11.80 7.17 -10.39
N GLU A 29 13.11 7.43 -10.45
CA GLU A 29 14.12 6.41 -10.79
C GLU A 29 14.07 5.24 -9.81
N ALA A 30 14.12 5.52 -8.49
CA ALA A 30 14.04 4.49 -7.47
C ALA A 30 12.72 3.69 -7.52
N PHE A 31 11.59 4.36 -7.80
CA PHE A 31 10.31 3.68 -7.99
C PHE A 31 10.35 2.72 -9.18
N GLN A 32 10.85 3.19 -10.32
CA GLN A 32 11.00 2.39 -11.53
C GLN A 32 12.00 1.25 -11.36
N ASP A 33 13.07 1.45 -10.60
CA ASP A 33 14.04 0.40 -10.29
C ASP A 33 13.39 -0.75 -9.52
N TRP A 34 12.58 -0.46 -8.50
CA TRP A 34 11.82 -1.49 -7.77
C TRP A 34 10.74 -2.14 -8.64
N TYR A 35 10.11 -1.37 -9.52
CA TYR A 35 9.12 -1.85 -10.49
C TYR A 35 9.74 -2.87 -11.44
N ASN A 36 10.90 -2.54 -12.00
CA ASN A 36 11.60 -3.36 -12.99
C ASN A 36 12.26 -4.60 -12.40
N GLN A 37 12.62 -4.56 -11.11
CA GLN A 37 13.16 -5.73 -10.40
C GLN A 37 12.08 -6.73 -9.96
N PHE A 38 10.80 -6.41 -10.13
CA PHE A 38 9.72 -7.33 -9.81
C PHE A 38 9.76 -8.57 -10.70
N ALA A 39 9.76 -9.73 -10.04
CA ALA A 39 9.60 -11.02 -10.68
C ALA A 39 8.63 -11.88 -9.86
N TRP A 40 7.74 -12.58 -10.55
CA TRP A 40 6.91 -13.61 -9.95
C TRP A 40 7.80 -14.74 -9.43
N THR A 41 7.75 -14.99 -8.12
CA THR A 41 8.48 -16.10 -7.48
C THR A 41 7.63 -17.37 -7.37
N ASP A 42 6.32 -17.22 -7.49
CA ASP A 42 5.33 -18.30 -7.46
C ASP A 42 4.36 -18.09 -8.63
N GLU A 43 4.25 -19.11 -9.47
CA GLU A 43 3.41 -19.07 -10.66
C GLU A 43 1.92 -19.07 -10.31
N SER A 44 1.53 -19.72 -9.21
CA SER A 44 0.15 -19.76 -8.76
C SER A 44 -0.36 -18.39 -8.30
N ASP A 45 0.53 -17.52 -7.82
CA ASP A 45 0.18 -16.14 -7.53
C ASP A 45 -0.07 -15.36 -8.82
N ARG A 46 0.79 -15.51 -9.84
CA ARG A 46 0.58 -14.88 -11.15
C ARG A 46 -0.78 -15.29 -11.74
N GLU A 47 -1.06 -16.59 -11.77
CA GLU A 47 -2.33 -17.14 -12.26
C GLU A 47 -3.53 -16.63 -11.47
N TYR A 48 -3.40 -16.52 -10.14
CA TYR A 48 -4.45 -15.96 -9.30
C TYR A 48 -4.77 -14.51 -9.69
N PHE A 49 -3.76 -13.64 -9.77
CA PHE A 49 -3.99 -12.24 -10.13
C PHE A 49 -4.55 -12.10 -11.56
N GLU A 50 -4.10 -12.91 -12.52
CA GLU A 50 -4.68 -12.94 -13.88
C GLU A 50 -6.15 -13.38 -13.90
N SER A 51 -6.53 -14.30 -13.02
CA SER A 51 -7.91 -14.79 -12.91
C SER A 51 -8.90 -13.72 -12.44
N LEU A 52 -8.42 -12.65 -11.81
CA LEU A 52 -9.23 -11.51 -11.37
C LEU A 52 -9.85 -10.73 -12.53
N ASN A 53 -9.45 -10.98 -13.80
CA ASN A 53 -10.12 -10.41 -14.97
C ASN A 53 -11.61 -10.78 -15.02
N ASN A 54 -12.02 -11.82 -14.29
CA ASN A 54 -13.41 -12.25 -14.17
C ASN A 54 -14.17 -11.56 -13.01
N ARG A 55 -13.52 -10.66 -12.25
CA ARG A 55 -14.08 -9.93 -11.09
C ARG A 55 -14.38 -8.47 -11.47
N ASP A 56 -15.51 -8.26 -12.14
CA ASP A 56 -16.00 -6.92 -12.52
C ASP A 56 -16.58 -6.12 -11.32
N ASP A 57 -16.74 -6.80 -10.18
CA ASP A 57 -17.27 -6.28 -8.93
C ASP A 57 -16.25 -5.48 -8.10
N LEU A 58 -14.95 -5.57 -8.41
CA LEU A 58 -13.88 -4.98 -7.61
C LEU A 58 -13.38 -3.64 -8.15
N ARG A 59 -13.00 -2.74 -7.24
CA ARG A 59 -12.29 -1.47 -7.50
C ARG A 59 -11.12 -1.35 -6.55
N VAL A 60 -9.98 -0.86 -7.07
CA VAL A 60 -8.78 -0.60 -6.26
C VAL A 60 -8.48 0.90 -6.29
N LEU A 61 -8.39 1.50 -5.11
CA LEU A 61 -7.95 2.89 -4.94
C LEU A 61 -6.69 2.90 -4.07
N ILE A 62 -5.62 3.52 -4.55
CA ILE A 62 -4.34 3.56 -3.84
C ILE A 62 -4.09 5.00 -3.39
N LEU A 63 -4.30 5.26 -2.10
CA LEU A 63 -4.01 6.55 -1.49
C LEU A 63 -2.52 6.64 -1.14
N MET A 64 -1.79 7.53 -1.79
CA MET A 64 -0.33 7.60 -1.64
C MET A 64 0.26 8.97 -1.99
N ALA A 65 1.54 9.14 -1.64
CA ALA A 65 2.34 10.32 -1.95
C ALA A 65 3.74 9.94 -2.42
N GLU A 66 4.21 10.54 -3.51
CA GLU A 66 5.49 10.19 -4.19
C GLU A 66 6.76 10.44 -3.34
N TRP A 67 6.67 11.25 -2.29
CA TRP A 67 7.81 11.49 -1.40
C TRP A 67 7.98 10.40 -0.33
N CYS A 68 7.01 9.50 -0.16
CA CYS A 68 7.02 8.51 0.91
C CYS A 68 7.88 7.29 0.54
N GLY A 69 8.90 6.99 1.34
CA GLY A 69 9.78 5.84 1.10
C GLY A 69 9.07 4.49 1.04
N ASP A 70 7.97 4.30 1.79
CA ASP A 70 7.17 3.07 1.71
C ASP A 70 6.35 2.98 0.43
N VAL A 71 5.97 4.12 -0.17
CA VAL A 71 5.36 4.16 -1.51
C VAL A 71 6.38 3.71 -2.54
N ILE A 72 7.57 4.31 -2.50
CA ILE A 72 8.67 3.99 -3.42
C ILE A 72 9.07 2.52 -3.34
N ARG A 73 9.04 1.92 -2.15
CA ARG A 73 9.42 0.53 -1.95
C ARG A 73 8.31 -0.46 -2.29
N ASN A 74 7.08 -0.20 -1.87
CA ASN A 74 6.03 -1.23 -1.86
C ASN A 74 5.06 -1.14 -3.05
N ILE A 75 4.69 0.07 -3.48
CA ILE A 75 3.68 0.24 -4.54
C ILE A 75 4.12 -0.30 -5.90
N PRO A 76 5.41 -0.26 -6.30
CA PRO A 76 5.81 -0.92 -7.53
C PRO A 76 5.37 -2.39 -7.61
N VAL A 77 5.41 -3.10 -6.48
CA VAL A 77 4.95 -4.50 -6.38
C VAL A 77 3.44 -4.61 -6.54
N VAL A 78 2.68 -3.72 -5.89
CA VAL A 78 1.21 -3.67 -5.99
C VAL A 78 0.79 -3.41 -7.44
N PHE A 79 1.43 -2.45 -8.11
CA PHE A 79 1.15 -2.16 -9.51
C PHE A 79 1.43 -3.37 -10.40
N ARG A 80 2.59 -4.03 -10.23
CA ARG A 80 2.94 -5.22 -11.01
C ARG A 80 2.00 -6.39 -10.80
N ALA A 81 1.54 -6.60 -9.55
CA ALA A 81 0.57 -7.66 -9.25
C ALA A 81 -0.79 -7.40 -9.91
N LEU A 82 -1.25 -6.14 -9.91
CA LEU A 82 -2.56 -5.76 -10.46
C LEU A 82 -2.55 -5.48 -11.96
N GLU A 83 -1.39 -5.31 -12.60
CA GLU A 83 -1.24 -4.94 -14.02
C GLU A 83 -2.04 -5.85 -14.96
N ASN A 84 -2.01 -7.16 -14.71
CA ASN A 84 -2.72 -8.16 -15.52
C ASN A 84 -4.06 -8.60 -14.92
N SER A 85 -4.50 -7.98 -13.82
CA SER A 85 -5.71 -8.41 -13.11
C SER A 85 -7.01 -7.96 -13.75
N GLY A 86 -6.97 -6.96 -14.65
CA GLY A 86 -8.18 -6.33 -15.19
C GLY A 86 -8.97 -5.50 -14.19
N VAL A 87 -8.62 -5.53 -12.90
CA VAL A 87 -9.30 -4.78 -11.86
C VAL A 87 -8.98 -3.28 -12.03
N PRO A 88 -10.01 -2.42 -12.16
CA PRO A 88 -9.80 -0.98 -12.26
C PRO A 88 -9.03 -0.46 -11.04
N THR A 89 -7.82 0.04 -11.29
CA THR A 89 -6.91 0.55 -10.28
C THR A 89 -6.66 2.04 -10.53
N GLU A 90 -6.93 2.86 -9.52
CA GLU A 90 -6.68 4.30 -9.54
C GLU A 90 -5.81 4.73 -8.36
N VAL A 91 -5.06 5.80 -8.55
CA VAL A 91 -4.18 6.42 -7.57
C VAL A 91 -4.83 7.70 -7.09
N LEU A 92 -5.05 7.78 -5.78
CA LEU A 92 -5.46 9.00 -5.09
C LEU A 92 -4.19 9.68 -4.57
N ILE A 93 -3.84 10.85 -5.12
CA ILE A 93 -2.76 11.68 -4.59
C ILE A 93 -3.17 12.20 -3.20
N MET A 94 -2.44 11.81 -2.16
CA MET A 94 -2.83 12.08 -0.78
C MET A 94 -3.06 13.57 -0.50
N GLU A 95 -2.24 14.45 -1.07
CA GLU A 95 -2.34 15.90 -0.93
C GLU A 95 -3.67 16.46 -1.48
N GLU A 96 -4.25 15.81 -2.49
CA GLU A 96 -5.52 16.19 -3.12
C GLU A 96 -6.73 15.50 -2.48
N HIS A 97 -6.48 14.47 -1.65
CA HIS A 97 -7.50 13.62 -1.03
C HIS A 97 -7.29 13.48 0.49
N LEU A 98 -6.99 14.58 1.16
CA LEU A 98 -6.80 14.61 2.62
C LEU A 98 -8.05 14.16 3.39
N ASP A 99 -9.23 14.43 2.85
CA ASP A 99 -10.50 13.97 3.42
C ASP A 99 -10.65 12.44 3.39
N THR A 100 -10.12 11.78 2.35
CA THR A 100 -9.96 10.32 2.33
C THR A 100 -8.94 9.90 3.38
N MET A 101 -7.77 10.55 3.45
CA MET A 101 -6.72 10.20 4.41
C MET A 101 -7.20 10.20 5.86
N GLU A 102 -8.03 11.16 6.26
CA GLU A 102 -8.61 11.21 7.62
C GLU A 102 -9.48 9.99 7.96
N GLN A 103 -10.06 9.31 6.97
CA GLN A 103 -10.85 8.09 7.17
C GLN A 103 -9.97 6.82 7.31
N PHE A 104 -8.70 6.89 6.90
CA PHE A 104 -7.79 5.75 6.84
C PHE A 104 -6.55 5.91 7.74
N LEU A 105 -6.67 6.65 8.84
CA LEU A 105 -5.59 6.79 9.81
C LEU A 105 -5.14 5.43 10.38
N THR A 106 -3.82 5.22 10.40
CA THR A 106 -3.17 4.06 11.00
C THR A 106 -2.68 4.42 12.39
N MET A 107 -3.33 3.87 13.42
CA MET A 107 -3.10 4.23 14.83
C MET A 107 -3.22 5.75 15.06
N GLY A 108 -4.26 6.37 14.49
CA GLY A 108 -4.51 7.82 14.59
C GLY A 108 -3.54 8.71 13.80
N GLY A 109 -2.57 8.13 13.08
CA GLY A 109 -1.63 8.87 12.24
C GLY A 109 -1.86 8.64 10.75
N ARG A 110 -1.51 9.65 9.94
CA ARG A 110 -1.46 9.50 8.48
C ARG A 110 -0.30 8.58 8.11
N ALA A 111 -0.58 7.51 7.37
CA ALA A 111 0.42 6.58 6.89
C ALA A 111 0.00 6.12 5.49
N VAL A 112 0.92 6.28 4.54
CA VAL A 112 0.75 5.88 3.14
C VAL A 112 1.88 4.92 2.76
N PRO A 113 1.68 4.04 1.75
CA PRO A 113 0.47 3.87 0.95
C PRO A 113 -0.71 3.24 1.71
N ILE A 114 -1.93 3.40 1.19
CA ILE A 114 -3.09 2.58 1.56
C ILE A 114 -3.71 2.06 0.27
N VAL A 115 -3.69 0.75 0.09
CA VAL A 115 -4.37 0.06 -1.01
C VAL A 115 -5.77 -0.30 -0.51
N ILE A 116 -6.79 0.32 -1.08
CA ILE A 116 -8.19 0.17 -0.68
C ILE A 116 -8.86 -0.73 -1.73
N ILE A 117 -9.43 -1.85 -1.30
CA ILE A 117 -10.28 -2.69 -2.13
C ILE A 117 -11.74 -2.38 -1.80
N ALA A 118 -12.50 -2.03 -2.82
CA ALA A 118 -13.91 -1.68 -2.71
C ALA A 118 -14.75 -2.41 -3.75
N ASP A 119 -16.05 -2.46 -3.53
CA ASP A 119 -17.01 -2.88 -4.55
C ASP A 119 -17.32 -1.75 -5.56
N THR A 120 -18.16 -2.02 -6.55
CA THR A 120 -18.60 -1.03 -7.55
C THR A 120 -19.38 0.15 -6.98
N GLY A 121 -19.97 0.01 -5.79
CA GLY A 121 -20.65 1.09 -5.06
C GLY A 121 -19.70 1.90 -4.16
N GLY A 122 -18.44 1.50 -4.07
CA GLY A 122 -17.44 2.12 -3.20
C GLY A 122 -17.55 1.69 -1.75
N HIS A 123 -18.21 0.57 -1.44
CA HIS A 123 -18.13 -0.04 -0.11
C HIS A 123 -16.75 -0.67 0.06
N VAL A 124 -16.04 -0.34 1.14
CA VAL A 124 -14.69 -0.86 1.37
C VAL A 124 -14.77 -2.30 1.88
N LEU A 125 -14.23 -3.23 1.08
CA LEU A 125 -14.12 -4.66 1.38
C LEU A 125 -12.87 -4.95 2.23
N GLY A 126 -11.78 -4.25 1.93
CA GLY A 126 -10.49 -4.49 2.57
C GLY A 126 -9.49 -3.36 2.34
N GLN A 127 -8.41 -3.37 3.13
CA GLN A 127 -7.28 -2.47 2.91
C GLN A 127 -5.96 -3.15 3.22
N TRP A 128 -4.93 -2.83 2.44
CA TRP A 128 -3.54 -3.23 2.65
C TRP A 128 -2.65 -2.00 2.80
N GLY A 129 -1.54 -2.15 3.53
CA GLY A 129 -0.54 -1.11 3.72
C GLY A 129 -0.47 -0.54 5.15
N PRO A 130 0.50 0.33 5.42
CA PRO A 130 1.47 0.92 4.48
C PRO A 130 2.64 0.00 4.08
N ARG A 131 2.78 -1.14 4.76
CA ARG A 131 3.92 -2.05 4.63
C ARG A 131 3.42 -3.49 4.79
N PRO A 132 4.23 -4.49 4.38
CA PRO A 132 4.00 -5.87 4.79
C PRO A 132 3.76 -5.97 6.30
N LYS A 133 2.85 -6.85 6.72
CA LYS A 133 2.42 -6.97 8.11
C LYS A 133 3.61 -7.19 9.04
N HIS A 134 4.52 -8.10 8.68
CA HIS A 134 5.72 -8.39 9.51
C HIS A 134 6.64 -7.18 9.65
N VAL A 135 6.71 -6.29 8.66
CA VAL A 135 7.47 -5.03 8.76
C VAL A 135 6.72 -4.02 9.62
N GLN A 136 5.41 -3.89 9.41
CA GLN A 136 4.57 -2.94 10.13
C GLN A 136 4.52 -3.22 11.64
N GLU A 137 4.62 -4.48 12.05
CA GLU A 137 4.69 -4.91 13.44
C GLU A 137 5.77 -4.18 14.26
N ALA A 138 6.95 -3.91 13.69
CA ALA A 138 8.02 -3.19 14.39
C ALA A 138 7.60 -1.75 14.74
N MET A 139 6.99 -1.04 13.80
CA MET A 139 6.51 0.33 14.00
C MET A 139 5.30 0.35 14.95
N THR A 140 4.42 -0.66 14.86
CA THR A 140 3.27 -0.80 15.77
C THR A 140 3.73 -1.01 17.22
N ALA A 141 4.67 -1.94 17.45
CA ALA A 141 5.24 -2.19 18.78
C ALA A 141 5.90 -0.93 19.34
N PHE A 142 6.73 -0.26 18.55
CA PHE A 142 7.37 0.99 18.94
C PHE A 142 6.37 2.06 19.40
N LYS A 143 5.30 2.29 18.64
CA LYS A 143 4.30 3.30 18.97
C LYS A 143 3.51 2.96 20.24
N LEU A 144 3.29 1.67 20.52
CA LEU A 144 2.63 1.22 21.74
C LEU A 144 3.55 1.40 22.97
N GLU A 145 4.84 1.12 22.80
CA GLU A 145 5.84 1.25 23.86
C GLU A 145 6.26 2.72 24.11
N ASN A 146 6.05 3.61 23.14
CA ASN A 146 6.47 5.01 23.20
C ASN A 146 5.29 5.96 22.88
N PRO A 147 4.29 6.05 23.76
CA PRO A 147 3.10 6.90 23.53
C PRO A 147 3.40 8.41 23.60
N ASP A 148 4.44 8.81 24.36
CA ASP A 148 4.90 10.19 24.42
C ASP A 148 5.86 10.48 23.25
N ARG A 149 5.38 11.25 22.28
CA ARG A 149 6.12 11.60 21.06
C ARG A 149 7.13 12.72 21.28
N GLU A 150 7.05 13.41 22.41
CA GLU A 150 7.94 14.51 22.79
C GLU A 150 9.05 14.05 23.75
N ALA A 151 9.09 12.76 24.10
CA ALA A 151 10.16 12.19 24.92
C ALA A 151 11.53 12.43 24.27
N ALA A 152 12.52 12.79 25.09
CA ALA A 152 13.85 13.18 24.61
C ALA A 152 14.56 12.08 23.79
N ASP A 153 14.27 10.81 24.08
CA ASP A 153 14.83 9.64 23.40
C ASP A 153 13.96 9.10 22.24
N TYR A 154 12.83 9.74 21.94
CA TYR A 154 11.86 9.23 20.96
C TYR A 154 12.48 9.14 19.56
N GLN A 155 13.24 10.14 19.13
CA GLN A 155 13.87 10.16 17.80
C GLN A 155 14.97 9.09 17.66
N GLU A 156 15.73 8.84 18.73
CA GLU A 156 16.74 7.78 18.78
C GLU A 156 16.07 6.41 18.62
N LYS A 157 15.06 6.12 19.43
CA LYS A 157 14.30 4.87 19.37
C LYS A 157 13.59 4.70 18.03
N LEU A 158 13.04 5.77 17.46
CA LEU A 158 12.46 5.75 16.11
C LEU A 158 13.51 5.38 15.05
N GLY A 159 14.74 5.86 15.20
CA GLY A 159 15.87 5.48 14.35
C GLY A 159 16.16 3.98 14.42
N LEU A 160 16.23 3.41 15.64
CA LEU A 160 16.44 1.97 15.85
C LEU A 160 15.33 1.12 15.23
N VAL A 161 14.08 1.56 15.36
CA VAL A 161 12.92 0.85 14.79
C VAL A 161 12.93 0.90 13.27
N ARG A 162 13.35 2.01 12.67
CA ARG A 162 13.55 2.09 11.21
C ARG A 162 14.65 1.15 10.72
N GLN A 163 15.73 0.97 11.48
CA GLN A 163 16.77 -0.02 11.16
C GLN A 163 16.21 -1.45 11.23
N GLU A 164 15.45 -1.78 12.27
CA GLU A 164 14.80 -3.09 12.39
C GLU A 164 13.80 -3.32 11.25
N MET A 165 13.00 -2.32 10.88
CA MET A 165 12.12 -2.41 9.70
C MET A 165 12.92 -2.69 8.43
N GLY A 166 14.07 -2.02 8.24
CA GLY A 166 14.99 -2.29 7.14
C GLY A 166 15.43 -3.75 7.12
N ARG A 167 15.82 -4.30 8.28
CA ARG A 167 16.20 -5.71 8.44
C ARG A 167 15.05 -6.67 8.13
N ARG A 168 13.81 -6.33 8.49
CA ARG A 168 12.61 -7.13 8.21
C ARG A 168 12.20 -7.14 6.76
N TYR A 169 12.41 -6.05 6.04
CA TYR A 169 12.30 -6.09 4.58
C TYR A 169 13.40 -6.97 3.94
N GLY A 170 14.54 -7.12 4.60
CA GLY A 170 15.67 -7.88 4.09
C GLY A 170 16.42 -7.19 2.96
N GLU A 171 17.34 -7.93 2.36
CA GLU A 171 18.14 -7.50 1.22
C GLU A 171 17.45 -7.88 -0.10
N GLY A 172 17.62 -7.05 -1.14
CA GLY A 172 17.04 -7.30 -2.47
C GLY A 172 15.51 -7.24 -2.49
N THR A 173 14.91 -8.09 -3.34
CA THR A 173 13.46 -8.11 -3.65
C THR A 173 12.68 -9.21 -2.95
N GLY A 174 13.27 -9.94 -2.00
CA GLY A 174 12.60 -11.06 -1.32
C GLY A 174 11.29 -10.67 -0.61
N TYR A 175 11.15 -9.41 -0.17
CA TYR A 175 9.91 -8.91 0.43
C TYR A 175 8.74 -8.77 -0.56
N GLN A 176 9.01 -8.73 -1.88
CA GLN A 176 7.98 -8.48 -2.88
C GLN A 176 6.98 -9.65 -2.94
N SER A 177 7.44 -10.90 -2.79
CA SER A 177 6.55 -12.06 -2.71
C SER A 177 5.67 -12.05 -1.47
N VAL A 178 6.13 -11.45 -0.36
CA VAL A 178 5.31 -11.26 0.84
C VAL A 178 4.16 -10.29 0.55
N ILE A 179 4.41 -9.18 -0.15
CA ILE A 179 3.36 -8.24 -0.55
C ILE A 179 2.33 -8.92 -1.45
N VAL A 180 2.78 -9.66 -2.46
CA VAL A 180 1.91 -10.41 -3.37
C VAL A 180 1.01 -11.36 -2.60
N LYS A 181 1.58 -12.14 -1.68
CA LYS A 181 0.83 -13.08 -0.86
C LYS A 181 -0.19 -12.39 0.06
N GLU A 182 0.20 -11.30 0.73
CA GLU A 182 -0.73 -10.55 1.58
C GLU A 182 -1.89 -9.91 0.78
N LEU A 183 -1.62 -9.43 -0.43
CA LEU A 183 -2.66 -8.93 -1.33
C LEU A 183 -3.59 -10.05 -1.80
N ARG A 184 -3.05 -11.21 -2.16
CA ARG A 184 -3.83 -12.39 -2.52
C ARG A 184 -4.72 -12.84 -1.37
N ASP A 185 -4.14 -13.03 -0.18
CA ASP A 185 -4.88 -13.43 1.03
C ASP A 185 -6.02 -12.42 1.33
N LEU A 186 -5.79 -11.13 1.10
CA LEU A 186 -6.82 -10.10 1.23
C LEU A 186 -7.93 -10.27 0.19
N LEU A 187 -7.59 -10.42 -1.09
CA LEU A 187 -8.54 -10.56 -2.19
C LEU A 187 -9.34 -11.86 -2.14
N GLU A 188 -8.76 -12.95 -1.61
CA GLU A 188 -9.45 -14.23 -1.38
C GLU A 188 -10.48 -14.16 -0.23
N SER A 189 -10.46 -13.10 0.58
CA SER A 189 -11.36 -12.97 1.73
C SER A 189 -12.78 -12.49 1.39
N PHE A 190 -13.06 -12.11 0.13
CA PHE A 190 -14.37 -11.62 -0.33
C PHE A 190 -14.78 -12.05 -1.75
#